data_AF-D5AXD8-F1
#
_entry.id   AF-D5AXD8-F1
#
_cell.length_a   1.000
_cell.length_b   1.000
_cell.length_c   1.000
_cell.angle_alpha   90.00
_cell.angle_beta   90.00
_cell.angle_gamma   90.00
#
_symmetry.space_group_name_H-M   'P 1'
#
loop_
_entity.id
_entity.type
_entity.pdbx_description
1 polymer ?
#
loop_
_entity_poly.entity_id
_entity_poly.type
_entity_poly.pdbx_seq_one_letter_code
_entity_poly.pdbx_strand_id
1 'polypeptide(L)'
;MSRVYKIKNLEEARNFLYSIEEPLILTNDDSSIKYYGMLVIDYMFKTLRREFPEKVLALTVNVGQDHAALFTAIKLGYKNIVYIGASAEAKRLLSDLYNNPITYKV
;
A
#
# COMPACT_ATOMS: atom_id res chain seq x y z
N MET A 1 -4.09 -4.33 18.95
CA MET A 1 -3.20 -3.88 17.85
C MET A 1 -3.48 -4.75 16.65
N SER A 2 -3.83 -4.18 15.50
CA SER A 2 -4.08 -4.96 14.28
C SER A 2 -2.76 -5.51 13.73
N ARG A 3 -2.73 -6.78 13.34
CA ARG A 3 -1.53 -7.42 12.80
C ARG A 3 -1.26 -6.90 11.39
N VAL A 4 -0.01 -6.61 11.08
CA VAL A 4 0.42 -6.21 9.73
C VAL A 4 1.03 -7.43 9.03
N TYR A 5 0.59 -7.72 7.81
CA TYR A 5 1.13 -8.78 6.98
C TYR A 5 1.78 -8.21 5.72
N LYS A 6 2.99 -8.68 5.44
CA LYS A 6 3.76 -8.29 4.26
C LYS A 6 3.49 -9.27 3.12
N ILE A 7 2.88 -8.78 2.04
CA ILE A 7 2.67 -9.56 0.82
C ILE A 7 3.99 -9.64 0.03
N LYS A 8 4.30 -10.84 -0.46
CA LYS A 8 5.43 -11.10 -1.38
C LYS A 8 4.97 -11.32 -2.82
N ASN A 9 3.85 -12.01 -2.97
CA ASN A 9 3.14 -12.21 -4.22
C ASN A 9 1.66 -12.51 -3.93
N LEU A 10 0.84 -12.56 -4.97
CA LEU A 10 -0.61 -12.73 -4.86
C LEU A 10 -1.01 -14.12 -4.35
N GLU A 11 -0.31 -15.18 -4.78
CA GLU A 11 -0.65 -16.57 -4.45
C GLU A 11 -0.37 -16.88 -2.98
N GLU A 12 0.83 -16.55 -2.49
CA GLU A 12 1.18 -16.71 -1.08
C GLU A 12 0.25 -15.91 -0.17
N ALA A 13 -0.07 -14.68 -0.56
CA ALA A 13 -0.98 -13.84 0.22
C ALA A 13 -2.39 -14.44 0.29
N ARG A 14 -2.91 -14.99 -0.82
CA ARG A 14 -4.20 -15.71 -0.81
C ARG A 14 -4.17 -16.91 0.10
N ASN A 15 -3.18 -17.78 -0.04
CA ASN A 15 -3.06 -18.99 0.77
C ASN A 15 -3.00 -18.64 2.27
N PHE A 16 -2.23 -17.61 2.62
CA PHE A 16 -2.19 -17.09 3.98
C PHE A 16 -3.56 -16.57 4.45
N LEU A 17 -4.21 -15.70 3.68
CA LEU A 17 -5.53 -15.15 4.02
C LEU A 17 -6.63 -16.20 4.12
N TYR A 18 -6.54 -17.31 3.38
CA TYR A 18 -7.45 -18.44 3.55
C TYR A 18 -7.23 -19.16 4.89
N SER A 19 -5.98 -19.26 5.34
CA SER A 19 -5.58 -20.05 6.52
C SER A 19 -5.87 -19.39 7.87
N ILE A 20 -6.21 -18.10 7.90
CA ILE A 20 -6.42 -17.34 9.13
C ILE A 20 -7.87 -16.86 9.26
N GLU A 21 -8.32 -16.61 10.47
CA GLU A 21 -9.64 -16.00 10.73
C GLU A 21 -9.53 -14.52 11.06
N GLU A 22 -8.37 -14.07 11.54
CA GLU A 22 -8.24 -12.72 12.06
C GLU A 22 -8.11 -11.68 10.95
N PRO A 23 -8.69 -10.49 11.16
CA PRO A 23 -8.53 -9.37 10.24
C PRO A 23 -7.18 -8.67 10.45
N LEU A 24 -6.61 -8.12 9.36
CA LEU A 24 -5.27 -7.58 9.31
C LEU A 24 -5.12 -6.37 8.38
N ILE A 25 -3.97 -5.72 8.50
CA ILE A 25 -3.52 -4.66 7.59
C ILE A 25 -2.52 -5.28 6.62
N LEU A 26 -2.73 -5.08 5.32
CA LEU A 26 -1.78 -5.53 4.30
C LEU A 26 -0.77 -4.43 3.97
N THR A 27 0.47 -4.83 3.75
CA THR A 27 1.52 -4.01 3.12
C THR A 27 2.34 -4.85 2.16
N ASN A 28 3.02 -4.23 1.20
CA ASN A 28 3.98 -4.90 0.35
C ASN A 28 5.36 -4.91 1.02
N ASP A 29 6.18 -5.87 0.59
CA ASP A 29 7.60 -5.88 0.88
C ASP A 29 8.30 -4.66 0.22
N ASP A 30 9.35 -4.14 0.85
CA ASP A 30 10.03 -2.91 0.41
C ASP A 30 10.71 -3.05 -0.96
N SER A 31 11.09 -4.28 -1.33
CA SER A 31 11.64 -4.62 -2.65
C SER A 31 10.56 -4.77 -3.73
N SER A 32 9.30 -4.98 -3.35
CA SER A 32 8.24 -5.36 -4.30
C SER A 32 7.91 -4.27 -5.32
N ILE A 33 8.04 -3.00 -4.95
CA ILE A 33 7.82 -1.88 -5.88
C ILE A 33 8.85 -1.89 -7.01
N LYS A 34 10.10 -2.21 -6.71
CA LYS A 34 11.17 -2.30 -7.72
C LYS A 34 10.98 -3.50 -8.64
N TYR A 35 10.47 -4.61 -8.11
CA TYR A 35 10.30 -5.85 -8.87
C TYR A 35 9.02 -5.84 -9.72
N TYR A 36 7.88 -5.45 -9.14
CA TYR A 36 6.58 -5.52 -9.80
C TYR A 36 6.10 -4.17 -10.36
N GLY A 37 6.52 -3.06 -9.77
CA GLY A 37 5.95 -1.74 -10.04
C GLY A 37 4.66 -1.46 -9.25
N MET A 38 4.39 -0.17 -9.03
CA MET A 38 3.27 0.29 -8.19
C MET A 38 1.88 -0.17 -8.67
N LEU A 39 1.66 -0.22 -9.99
CA LEU A 39 0.36 -0.64 -10.54
C LEU A 39 0.05 -2.11 -10.31
N VAL A 40 1.07 -2.97 -10.36
CA VAL A 40 0.90 -4.40 -10.07
C VAL A 40 0.64 -4.60 -8.58
N ILE A 41 1.32 -3.85 -7.71
CA ILE A 41 1.04 -3.84 -6.27
C ILE A 41 -0.41 -3.39 -5.98
N ASP A 42 -0.87 -2.33 -6.64
CA ASP A 42 -2.25 -1.86 -6.52
C ASP A 42 -3.26 -2.93 -6.96
N TYR A 43 -2.99 -3.60 -8.07
CA TYR A 43 -3.84 -4.69 -8.54
C TYR A 43 -3.89 -5.85 -7.55
N MET A 44 -2.75 -6.25 -6.98
CA MET A 44 -2.70 -7.30 -5.96
C MET A 44 -3.52 -6.91 -4.72
N PHE A 45 -3.34 -5.70 -4.19
CA PHE A 45 -4.10 -5.24 -3.04
C PHE A 45 -5.60 -5.16 -3.28
N LYS A 46 -6.03 -4.61 -4.43
CA LYS A 46 -7.45 -4.55 -4.79
C LYS A 46 -8.06 -5.94 -4.94
N THR A 47 -7.29 -6.87 -5.52
CA THR A 47 -7.71 -8.26 -5.67
C THR A 47 -7.91 -8.92 -4.31
N LEU A 48 -6.92 -8.84 -3.42
CA LEU A 48 -7.00 -9.42 -2.07
C LEU A 48 -8.12 -8.78 -1.24
N ARG A 49 -8.30 -7.46 -1.30
CA ARG A 49 -9.39 -6.79 -0.58
C ARG A 49 -10.77 -7.21 -1.09
N ARG A 50 -10.92 -7.46 -2.39
CA ARG A 50 -12.18 -7.95 -2.97
C ARG A 50 -12.46 -9.40 -2.59
N GLU A 51 -11.43 -10.24 -2.55
CA GLU A 51 -11.57 -11.66 -2.20
C GLU A 51 -11.77 -11.88 -0.70
N PHE A 52 -11.19 -11.01 0.14
CA PHE A 52 -11.23 -11.12 1.60
C PHE A 52 -11.64 -9.81 2.28
N PRO A 53 -12.84 -9.26 1.98
CA PRO A 53 -13.26 -7.94 2.47
C PRO A 53 -13.28 -7.85 4.00
N GLU A 54 -13.70 -8.92 4.68
CA GLU A 54 -13.75 -8.98 6.14
C GLU A 54 -12.38 -9.16 6.80
N LYS A 55 -11.37 -9.65 6.05
CA LYS A 55 -10.02 -9.90 6.59
C LYS A 55 -9.05 -8.75 6.30
N VAL A 56 -9.30 -7.94 5.28
CA VAL A 56 -8.41 -6.84 4.87
C VAL A 56 -8.96 -5.51 5.40
N LEU A 57 -8.54 -5.12 6.60
CA LEU A 57 -9.01 -3.91 7.27
C LEU A 57 -8.51 -2.63 6.60
N ALA A 58 -7.25 -2.65 6.19
CA ALA A 58 -6.60 -1.51 5.58
C ALA A 58 -5.43 -1.97 4.70
N LEU A 59 -5.08 -1.10 3.77
CA LEU A 59 -3.92 -1.23 2.90
C LEU A 59 -2.94 -0.13 3.26
N THR A 60 -1.68 -0.51 3.47
CA THR A 60 -0.55 0.40 3.58
C THR A 60 0.40 0.08 2.44
N VAL A 61 0.67 1.04 1.56
CA VAL A 61 1.65 0.81 0.51
C VAL A 61 3.03 1.27 0.98
N ASN A 62 4.02 0.41 0.85
CA ASN A 62 5.41 0.74 1.10
C ASN A 62 6.10 1.05 -0.23
N VAL A 63 6.38 2.34 -0.47
CA VAL A 63 7.06 2.83 -1.67
C VAL A 63 8.57 2.98 -1.48
N GLY A 64 9.09 2.65 -0.29
CA GLY A 64 10.52 2.73 -0.01
C GLY A 64 11.06 4.14 -0.25
N GLN A 65 12.11 4.25 -1.07
CA GLN A 65 12.69 5.54 -1.48
C GLN A 65 12.21 5.97 -2.89
N ASP A 66 11.29 5.23 -3.50
CA ASP A 66 10.86 5.47 -4.88
C ASP A 66 9.86 6.64 -4.95
N HIS A 67 10.36 7.78 -5.42
CA HIS A 67 9.55 8.98 -5.64
C HIS A 67 8.43 8.77 -6.66
N ALA A 68 8.69 8.09 -7.76
CA ALA A 68 7.68 7.88 -8.80
C ALA A 68 6.53 7.00 -8.27
N ALA A 69 6.88 5.97 -7.49
CA ALA A 69 5.90 5.13 -6.80
C ALA A 69 5.11 5.92 -5.76
N LEU A 70 5.73 6.83 -5.00
CA LEU A 70 5.02 7.74 -4.08
C LEU A 70 3.94 8.56 -4.81
N PHE A 71 4.31 9.27 -5.88
CA PHE A 71 3.35 10.06 -6.65
C PHE A 71 2.21 9.20 -7.22
N THR A 72 2.54 8.00 -7.69
CA THR A 72 1.56 7.06 -8.21
C THR A 72 0.61 6.58 -7.11
N ALA A 73 1.12 6.21 -5.94
CA ALA A 73 0.31 5.82 -4.78
C ALA A 73 -0.66 6.93 -4.35
N ILE A 74 -0.20 8.18 -4.35
CA ILE A 74 -1.04 9.36 -4.05
C ILE A 74 -2.16 9.48 -5.08
N LYS A 75 -1.85 9.40 -6.39
CA LYS A 75 -2.85 9.47 -7.47
C LYS A 75 -3.86 8.33 -7.41
N LEU A 76 -3.44 7.14 -7.01
CA LEU A 76 -4.31 5.99 -6.81
C LEU A 76 -5.18 6.11 -5.54
N GLY A 77 -4.99 7.15 -4.74
CA GLY A 77 -5.82 7.46 -3.58
C GLY A 77 -5.41 6.73 -2.30
N TYR A 78 -4.22 6.14 -2.23
CA TYR A 78 -3.73 5.51 -1.00
C TYR A 78 -3.62 6.56 0.12
N LYS A 79 -4.17 6.22 1.29
CA LYS A 79 -4.13 7.07 2.48
C LYS A 79 -2.99 6.71 3.43
N ASN A 80 -2.59 5.43 3.45
CA ASN A 80 -1.46 4.96 4.25
C ASN A 80 -0.30 4.64 3.32
N ILE A 81 0.74 5.48 3.35
CA ILE A 81 1.92 5.34 2.50
C ILE A 81 3.17 5.39 3.38
N VAL A 82 4.03 4.38 3.26
CA VAL A 82 5.37 4.36 3.87
C VAL A 82 6.38 4.80 2.82
N TYR A 83 6.98 5.98 3.06
CA TYR A 83 8.05 6.54 2.25
C TYR A 83 9.24 6.88 3.15
N ILE A 84 10.42 6.36 2.81
CA ILE A 84 11.68 6.51 3.56
C ILE A 84 12.76 7.24 2.75
N GLY A 85 12.40 7.83 1.61
CA GLY A 85 13.32 8.63 0.80
C GLY A 85 13.72 9.94 1.49
N ALA A 86 14.85 10.51 1.07
CA ALA A 86 15.44 11.68 1.71
C ALA A 86 14.87 13.03 1.26
N SER A 87 14.10 13.09 0.17
CA SER A 87 13.61 14.36 -0.39
C SER A 87 12.65 15.08 0.55
N ALA A 88 13.00 16.33 0.85
CA ALA A 88 12.18 17.21 1.68
C ALA A 88 10.84 17.53 0.98
N GLU A 89 10.86 17.71 -0.34
CA GLU A 89 9.67 17.99 -1.14
C GLU A 89 8.67 16.84 -1.08
N ALA A 90 9.14 15.61 -1.26
CA ALA A 90 8.32 14.41 -1.18
C ALA A 90 7.71 14.22 0.21
N LYS A 91 8.50 14.46 1.27
CA LYS A 91 8.03 14.41 2.66
C LYS A 91 6.98 15.48 2.95
N ARG A 92 7.19 16.70 2.44
CA ARG A 92 6.22 17.80 2.60
C ARG A 92 4.90 17.46 1.91
N LEU A 93 4.95 17.00 0.66
CA LEU A 93 3.76 16.56 -0.08
C LEU A 93 2.98 15.50 0.70
N LEU A 94 3.69 14.51 1.27
CA LEU A 94 3.05 13.46 2.06
C LEU A 94 2.41 14.02 3.34
N SER A 95 3.09 14.93 4.04
CA SER A 95 2.53 15.61 5.22
C SER A 95 1.30 16.44 4.89
N ASP A 96 1.31 17.15 3.76
CA ASP A 96 0.19 17.97 3.31
C ASP A 96 -1.05 17.09 3.06
N LEU A 97 -0.88 15.89 2.50
CA LEU A 97 -1.97 14.93 2.31
C LEU A 97 -2.57 14.42 3.63
N TYR A 98 -1.77 14.24 4.67
CA TYR A 98 -2.24 13.82 5.99
C TYR A 98 -3.00 14.95 6.71
N ASN A 99 -2.58 16.21 6.50
CA ASN A 99 -3.14 17.38 7.18
C ASN A 99 -4.31 18.03 6.42
N ASN A 100 -4.34 17.90 5.09
CA ASN A 100 -5.36 18.43 4.20
C ASN A 100 -5.57 17.43 3.05
N PRO A 101 -6.66 16.64 3.03
CA PRO A 101 -6.89 15.70 1.94
C PRO A 101 -7.10 16.46 0.62
N ILE A 102 -6.04 16.54 -0.19
CA ILE A 102 -6.06 17.18 -1.50
C ILE A 102 -7.00 16.37 -2.39
N THR A 103 -8.13 16.97 -2.77
CA THR A 103 -9.01 16.41 -3.81
C THR A 103 -8.40 16.69 -5.18
N TYR A 104 -7.87 15.65 -5.82
CA TYR A 104 -7.55 15.71 -7.25
C TYR A 104 -8.87 15.59 -8.03
N LYS A 105 -9.21 16.62 -8.83
CA LYS A 105 -10.23 16.48 -9.86
C LYS A 105 -9.60 15.66 -11.01
N VAL A 106 -10.15 14.48 -11.26
CA VAL A 106 -9.86 13.68 -12.46
C VAL A 106 -10.64 14.25 -13.63
#